data_AF-A0A968J6Z9-F1
#
_entry.id   AF-A0A968J6Z9-F1
#
_cell.length_a   1.000
_cell.length_b   1.000
_cell.length_c   1.000
_cell.angle_alpha   90.00
_cell.angle_beta   90.00
_cell.angle_gamma   90.00
#
_symmetry.space_group_name_H-M   'P 1'
#
loop_
_entity.id
_entity.type
_entity.pdbx_description
1 polymer ?
#
loop_
_entity_poly.entity_id
_entity_poly.type
_entity_poly.pdbx_seq_one_letter_code
_entity_poly.pdbx_strand_id
1 'polypeptide(L)'
;MPSPSEPFGLTALEAIKSGVPVISSKHCGFLDVVPSTPTFEYYDTHKFAEMILHYIDNKKILQNLLQTQQKELSKHKWPDQIAKILQQI
;
A
#
# COMPACT_ATOMS: atom_id res chain seq x y z
N MET A 1 7.06 -2.53 -2.62
CA MET A 1 7.83 -2.16 -1.42
C MET A 1 8.42 -3.43 -0.80
N PRO A 2 9.69 -3.77 -1.09
CA PRO A 2 10.32 -5.01 -0.61
C PRO A 2 11.03 -4.87 0.75
N SER A 3 10.79 -3.80 1.52
CA SER A 3 11.50 -3.57 2.79
C SER A 3 11.23 -4.70 3.80
N PRO A 4 12.22 -5.26 4.51
CA PRO A 4 11.97 -6.21 5.59
C PRO A 4 11.14 -5.61 6.73
N SER A 5 11.31 -4.30 6.98
CA SER A 5 10.55 -3.55 7.98
C SER A 5 10.49 -2.08 7.56
N GLU A 6 9.30 -1.50 7.58
CA GLU A 6 9.10 -0.08 7.31
C GLU A 6 8.07 0.48 8.31
N PRO A 7 8.48 1.38 9.22
CA PRO A 7 7.65 1.76 10.37
C PRO A 7 6.34 2.44 9.97
N PHE A 8 6.33 3.24 8.89
CA PHE A 8 5.08 3.82 8.39
C PHE A 8 4.87 3.60 6.89
N GLY A 9 5.85 3.88 6.02
CA GLY A 9 5.71 3.62 4.59
C GLY A 9 5.07 4.76 3.78
N LEU A 10 5.47 6.01 4.05
CA LEU A 10 5.03 7.19 3.28
C LEU A 10 5.23 7.01 1.78
N THR A 11 6.37 6.45 1.36
CA THR A 11 6.67 6.22 -0.07
C THR A 11 5.63 5.34 -0.75
N ALA A 12 5.08 4.34 -0.05
CA ALA A 12 4.01 3.51 -0.61
C ALA A 12 2.70 4.28 -0.74
N LEU A 13 2.36 5.09 0.26
CA LEU A 13 1.17 5.95 0.25
C LEU A 13 1.26 7.01 -0.86
N GLU A 14 2.43 7.62 -1.04
CA GLU A 14 2.72 8.60 -2.09
C GLU A 14 2.65 7.97 -3.49
N ALA A 15 3.17 6.75 -3.66
CA ALA A 15 3.05 6.00 -4.91
C ALA A 15 1.59 5.75 -5.29
N ILE A 16 0.78 5.24 -4.35
CA ILE A 16 -0.67 5.00 -4.56
C ILE A 16 -1.39 6.30 -4.93
N LYS A 17 -1.12 7.38 -4.18
CA LYS A 17 -1.69 8.70 -4.46
C LYS A 17 -1.30 9.23 -5.84
N SER A 18 -0.10 8.89 -6.31
CA SER A 18 0.44 9.29 -7.61
C SER A 18 -0.02 8.37 -8.77
N GLY A 19 -0.90 7.41 -8.52
CA GLY A 19 -1.42 6.51 -9.55
C GLY A 19 -0.56 5.27 -9.79
N VAL A 20 0.35 4.95 -8.86
CA VAL A 20 1.20 3.75 -8.93
C VAL A 20 0.70 2.72 -7.92
N PRO A 21 0.14 1.58 -8.36
CA PRO A 21 -0.29 0.53 -7.44
C PRO A 21 0.91 -0.08 -6.73
N VAL A 22 0.71 -0.51 -5.48
CA VAL A 22 1.77 -1.04 -4.62
C VAL A 22 1.49 -2.49 -4.26
N ILE A 23 2.54 -3.31 -4.27
CA ILE A 23 2.63 -4.58 -3.56
C ILE A 23 3.70 -4.45 -2.47
N SER A 24 3.59 -5.18 -1.36
CA SER A 24 4.45 -4.94 -0.19
C SER A 24 4.93 -6.21 0.49
N SER A 25 6.04 -6.14 1.21
CA SER A 25 6.30 -7.12 2.27
C SER A 25 5.26 -7.00 3.39
N LYS A 26 5.10 -8.04 4.20
CA LYS A 26 4.08 -8.13 5.27
C LYS A 26 4.25 -7.15 6.44
N HIS A 27 5.44 -6.59 6.67
CA HIS A 27 5.76 -5.81 7.88
C HIS A 27 5.95 -4.31 7.59
N CYS A 28 5.01 -3.72 6.85
CA CYS A 28 5.00 -2.29 6.57
C CYS A 28 3.80 -1.61 7.23
N GLY A 29 4.02 -0.50 7.95
CA GLY A 29 2.97 0.17 8.72
C GLY A 29 1.78 0.69 7.89
N PHE A 30 1.99 1.04 6.62
CA PHE A 30 0.91 1.56 5.76
C PHE A 30 -0.15 0.51 5.41
N LEU A 31 0.12 -0.78 5.68
CA LEU A 31 -0.85 -1.84 5.43
C LEU A 31 -2.13 -1.66 6.27
N ASP A 32 -2.05 -1.01 7.43
CA ASP A 32 -3.22 -0.65 8.23
C ASP A 32 -4.06 0.46 7.57
N VAL A 33 -3.43 1.29 6.73
CA VAL A 33 -4.09 2.37 5.98
C VAL A 33 -4.66 1.85 4.66
N VAL A 34 -3.98 0.91 4.01
CA VAL A 34 -4.35 0.33 2.70
C VAL A 34 -4.32 -1.21 2.76
N PRO A 35 -5.28 -1.84 3.45
CA PRO A 35 -5.28 -3.28 3.70
C PRO A 35 -5.50 -4.14 2.45
N SER A 36 -5.99 -3.57 1.34
CA SER A 36 -6.10 -4.30 0.06
C SER A 36 -4.76 -4.61 -0.60
N THR A 37 -3.65 -4.05 -0.08
CA THR A 37 -2.31 -4.22 -0.63
C THR A 37 -1.87 -5.69 -0.61
N PRO A 38 -1.58 -6.31 -1.77
CA PRO A 38 -1.06 -7.67 -1.84
C PRO A 38 0.30 -7.76 -1.13
N THR A 39 0.49 -8.83 -0.36
CA THR A 39 1.70 -9.02 0.45
C THR A 39 2.50 -10.28 0.13
N PHE A 40 3.81 -10.22 0.40
CA PHE A 40 4.76 -11.33 0.30
C PHE A 40 5.73 -11.34 1.50
N GLU A 41 6.40 -12.47 1.74
CA GLU A 41 7.50 -12.55 2.71
C GLU A 41 8.74 -11.85 2.16
N TYR A 42 9.41 -10.97 2.92
CA TYR A 42 10.49 -10.13 2.37
C TYR A 42 11.66 -10.94 1.79
N TYR A 43 11.91 -12.14 2.32
CA TYR A 43 12.95 -13.05 1.85
C TYR A 43 12.50 -13.91 0.65
N ASP A 44 11.19 -13.98 0.38
CA ASP A 44 10.63 -14.73 -0.74
C ASP A 44 10.66 -13.89 -2.03
N THR A 45 11.87 -13.79 -2.58
CA THR A 45 12.13 -13.07 -3.84
C THR A 45 11.40 -13.68 -5.03
N HIS A 46 11.11 -14.99 -5.00
CA HIS A 46 10.40 -15.67 -6.07
C HIS A 46 8.94 -15.23 -6.09
N LYS A 47 8.30 -15.22 -4.92
CA LYS A 47 6.93 -14.73 -4.80
C LYS A 47 6.80 -13.27 -5.21
N PHE A 48 7.77 -12.44 -4.81
CA PHE A 48 7.79 -11.04 -5.21
C PHE A 48 7.84 -10.88 -6.74
N ALA A 49 8.72 -11.63 -7.42
CA ALA A 49 8.83 -11.62 -8.88
C ALA A 49 7.55 -12.14 -9.56
N GLU A 50 6.97 -13.23 -9.09
CA GLU A 50 5.70 -13.77 -9.58
C GLU A 50 4.57 -12.73 -9.51
N MET A 51 4.48 -11.99 -8.40
CA MET A 51 3.48 -10.94 -8.25
C MET A 51 3.67 -9.81 -9.25
N ILE A 52 4.92 -9.37 -9.46
CA ILE A 52 5.23 -8.34 -10.46
C ILE A 52 4.79 -8.81 -11.85
N LEU A 53 5.18 -10.02 -12.26
CA LEU A 53 4.83 -10.59 -13.57
C LEU A 53 3.32 -10.73 -13.73
N HIS A 54 2.63 -11.25 -12.71
CA HIS A 54 1.16 -11.35 -12.71
C HIS A 54 0.48 -10.01 -13.01
N TYR A 55 0.92 -8.93 -12.37
CA TYR A 55 0.31 -7.61 -12.56
C TYR A 55 0.68 -6.94 -13.89
N ILE A 56 1.87 -7.22 -14.43
CA ILE A 56 2.28 -6.78 -15.78
C ILE A 56 1.37 -7.42 -16.83
N ASP A 57 1.12 -8.73 -16.70
CA ASP A 57 0.32 -9.49 -17.67
C ASP A 57 -1.18 -9.21 -17.54
N ASN A 58 -1.64 -8.80 -16.36
CA ASN A 58 -3.06 -8.62 -16.05
C ASN A 58 -3.45 -7.16 -15.78
N LYS A 59 -3.37 -6.31 -16.81
CA LYS A 59 -3.63 -4.86 -16.70
C LYS A 59 -4.97 -4.50 -16.05
N LYS A 60 -6.05 -5.23 -16.34
CA LYS A 60 -7.37 -4.96 -15.72
C LYS A 60 -7.35 -5.20 -14.21
N ILE A 61 -6.67 -6.26 -13.76
CA ILE A 61 -6.49 -6.57 -12.34
C ILE A 61 -5.66 -5.47 -11.68
N LEU A 62 -4.57 -5.03 -12.33
CA LEU A 62 -3.73 -3.94 -11.85
C LEU A 62 -4.49 -2.62 -11.68
N GLN A 63 -5.36 -2.28 -12.65
CA GLN A 63 -6.20 -1.08 -12.57
C GLN A 63 -7.23 -1.17 -11.43
N ASN A 64 -7.86 -2.32 -11.24
CA ASN A 64 -8.77 -2.55 -10.12
C ASN A 64 -8.05 -2.46 -8.76
N LEU A 65 -6.82 -2.97 -8.68
CA LEU A 65 -5.98 -2.84 -7.48
C LEU A 65 -5.72 -1.36 -7.18
N LEU A 66 -5.27 -0.58 -8.16
CA LEU A 66 -5.01 0.85 -7.98
C LEU A 66 -6.25 1.60 -7.49
N GLN A 67 -7.41 1.37 -8.11
CA GLN A 67 -8.67 2.01 -7.71
C GLN A 67 -9.04 1.67 -6.26
N THR A 68 -8.84 0.40 -5.86
CA THR A 68 -9.10 -0.05 -4.49
C THR A 68 -8.15 0.63 -3.50
N GLN A 69 -6.85 0.64 -3.80
CA GLN A 69 -5.84 1.27 -2.95
C GLN A 69 -6.08 2.78 -2.79
N GLN A 70 -6.41 3.48 -3.89
CA GLN A 70 -6.72 4.91 -3.84
C GLN A 70 -8.00 5.19 -3.04
N LYS A 71 -9.03 4.34 -3.18
CA LYS A 71 -10.26 4.45 -2.40
C LYS A 71 -10.00 4.27 -0.91
N GLU A 72 -9.19 3.29 -0.52
CA GLU A 72 -8.81 3.08 0.88
C GLU A 72 -8.02 4.27 1.42
N LEU A 73 -6.98 4.69 0.69
CA LEU A 73 -6.16 5.84 1.07
C LEU A 73 -6.98 7.13 1.25
N SER A 74 -7.99 7.34 0.41
CA SER A 74 -8.85 8.55 0.47
C SER A 74 -9.62 8.72 1.79
N LYS A 75 -9.78 7.63 2.57
CA LYS A 75 -10.42 7.65 3.90
C LYS A 75 -9.51 8.24 4.99
N HIS A 76 -8.22 8.42 4.70
CA HIS A 76 -7.23 8.91 5.64
C HIS A 76 -6.70 10.26 5.18
N LYS A 77 -7.36 11.35 5.58
CA LYS A 77 -6.91 12.72 5.28
C LYS A 77 -6.19 13.33 6.47
N TRP A 78 -5.21 14.19 6.18
CA TRP A 78 -4.45 14.93 7.19
C TRP A 78 -5.31 15.70 8.19
N PRO A 79 -6.31 16.51 7.77
CA PRO A 79 -7.17 17.22 8.71
C PRO A 79 -7.90 16.28 9.68
N ASP A 80 -8.37 15.12 9.20
CA ASP A 80 -9.10 14.16 10.01
C ASP A 80 -8.19 13.52 11.08
N GLN A 81 -6.93 13.23 10.74
CA GLN A 81 -5.98 12.69 11.71
C GLN A 81 -5.58 13.73 12.76
N ILE A 82 -5.36 14.98 12.34
CA ILE A 82 -5.05 16.09 13.25
C ILE A 82 -6.22 16.32 14.23
N ALA A 83 -7.46 16.32 13.73
CA ALA A 83 -8.64 16.50 14.56
C ALA A 83 -8.75 15.44 15.66
N LYS A 84 -8.42 14.17 15.37
CA LYS A 84 -8.42 13.09 16.38
C LYS A 84 -7.42 13.35 17.50
N ILE A 85 -6.23 13.86 17.18
CA ILE A 85 -5.20 14.18 18.19
C ILE A 85 -5.68 15.33 19.06
N LEU A 86 -6.24 16.39 18.45
CA LEU A 86 -6.73 17.56 19.19
C LEU A 86 -7.95 17.26 20.08
N GLN A 87 -8.77 16.27 19.72
CA GLN A 87 -9.91 15.81 20.54
C GLN A 87 -9.50 14.94 21.73
N GLN A 88 -8.25 14.48 21.79
CA GLN A 88 -7.73 13.65 22.88
C GLN A 88 -7.01 14.46 23.97
N ILE A 89 -6.92 15.79 23.78
CA ILE A 89 -6.35 16.77 24.72
C ILE A 89 -7.51 17.49 25.42
#